data_AF-A0A7J9KYX2-F1
#
_entry.id   AF-A0A7J9KYX2-F1
#
_cell.length_a   1.000
_cell.length_b   1.000
_cell.length_c   1.000
_cell.angle_alpha   90.00
_cell.angle_beta   90.00
_cell.angle_gamma   90.00
#
_symmetry.space_group_name_H-M   'P 1'
#
loop_
_entity.id
_entity.type
_entity.pdbx_description
1 polymer ?
#
loop_
_entity_poly.entity_id
_entity_poly.type
_entity_poly.pdbx_seq_one_letter_code
_entity_poly.pdbx_strand_id
1 'polypeptide(L)' 'MIRKKAKLAYITNDSSRKATYKKRNKGLMKRMSELSTLCGINACAIMYSPYESQLEVWPS' A
#
# COMPACT_ATOMS: atom_id res chain seq x y z
N MET A 1 16.25 12.52 -5.09
CA MET A 1 16.73 12.23 -3.73
C MET A 1 17.03 10.75 -3.63
N ILE A 2 18.21 10.34 -3.13
CA ILE A 2 18.55 8.93 -2.95
C ILE A 2 17.64 8.32 -1.86
N ARG A 3 17.10 7.13 -2.12
CA ARG A 3 16.20 6.44 -1.19
C ARG A 3 17.02 5.90 -0.02
N LYS A 4 16.77 6.41 1.19
CA LYS A 4 17.38 5.87 2.42
C LYS A 4 16.69 4.56 2.82
N LYS A 5 17.45 3.63 3.39
CA LYS A 5 16.92 2.40 3.98
C LYS A 5 15.95 2.77 5.12
N ALA A 6 14.71 2.29 5.04
CA ALA A 6 13.69 2.56 6.06
C ALA A 6 13.77 1.52 7.19
N LYS A 7 13.54 1.94 8.43
CA LYS A 7 13.32 1.03 9.55
C LYS A 7 11.94 0.38 9.40
N LEU A 8 11.84 -0.94 9.54
CA LEU A 8 10.57 -1.67 9.52
C LEU A 8 9.90 -1.60 10.90
N ALA A 9 9.47 -0.39 11.26
CA ALA A 9 8.76 -0.10 12.50
C ALA A 9 7.68 0.95 12.23
N TYR A 10 6.80 1.18 13.20
CA TYR A 10 5.79 2.24 13.11
C TYR A 10 6.45 3.62 12.90
N ILE A 11 5.99 4.37 11.91
CA ILE A 11 6.49 5.72 11.62
C ILE A 11 5.75 6.67 12.56
N THR A 12 6.43 7.22 13.56
CA THR A 12 5.80 8.09 14.57
C THR A 12 5.34 9.44 14.00
N ASN A 13 6.12 10.04 13.10
CA ASN A 13 5.78 11.29 12.43
C ASN A 13 4.58 11.10 11.49
N ASP A 14 3.45 11.75 11.79
CA ASP A 14 2.18 11.54 11.09
C ASP A 14 2.24 11.94 9.60
N SER A 15 2.77 13.12 9.28
CA SER A 15 2.90 13.58 7.89
C SER A 15 3.75 12.61 7.05
N SER A 16 4.84 12.11 7.62
CA SER A 16 5.71 11.12 6.97
C SER A 16 5.01 9.77 6.81
N ARG A 17 4.23 9.37 7.82
CA ARG A 17 3.43 8.13 7.80
C ARG A 17 2.35 8.21 6.73
N LYS A 18 1.58 9.30 6.66
CA LYS A 18 0.55 9.54 5.63
C LYS A 18 1.13 9.54 4.22
N ALA A 19 2.24 10.25 3.98
CA ALA A 19 2.89 10.26 2.67
C ALA A 19 3.44 8.88 2.28
N THR A 20 3.98 8.12 3.24
CA THR A 20 4.48 6.76 3.02
C THR A 20 3.33 5.79 2.74
N TYR A 21 2.22 5.89 3.48
CA TYR A 21 1.00 5.12 3.26
C TYR A 21 0.52 5.26 1.82
N LYS A 22 0.26 6.49 1.35
CA LYS A 22 -0.22 6.74 -0.02
C LYS A 22 0.68 6.14 -1.10
N LYS A 23 2.01 6.28 -0.95
CA LYS A 23 2.98 5.72 -1.91
C LYS A 23 3.02 4.19 -1.88
N ARG A 24 3.01 3.58 -0.69
CA ARG A 24 3.10 2.12 -0.53
C ARG A 24 1.81 1.43 -0.94
N ASN A 25 0.68 1.99 -0.56
CA ASN A 25 -0.63 1.43 -0.88
C ASN A 25 -0.86 1.38 -2.40
N LYS A 26 -0.61 2.48 -3.13
CA LYS A 26 -0.62 2.47 -4.61
C LYS A 26 0.30 1.40 -5.21
N GLY A 27 1.50 1.24 -4.65
CA GLY A 27 2.45 0.22 -5.10
C GLY A 27 2.00 -1.21 -4.79
N LEU A 28 1.34 -1.42 -3.65
CA LEU A 28 0.80 -2.71 -3.24
C LEU A 28 -0.34 -3.15 -4.15
N MET A 29 -1.31 -2.27 -4.41
CA MET A 29 -2.44 -2.57 -5.30
C MET A 29 -1.98 -2.92 -6.71
N LYS A 30 -0.98 -2.18 -7.24
CA LYS A 30 -0.36 -2.49 -8.52
C LYS A 30 0.26 -3.90 -8.52
N ARG A 31 1.04 -4.23 -7.48
CA ARG A 31 1.65 -5.57 -7.36
C ARG A 31 0.62 -6.68 -7.25
N MET A 32 -0.50 -6.41 -6.59
CA MET A 32 -1.57 -7.39 -6.45
C MET A 32 -2.22 -7.72 -7.80
N SER A 33 -2.47 -6.68 -8.61
CA SER A 33 -2.92 -6.84 -9.99
C SER A 33 -1.91 -7.58 -10.87
N GLU A 34 -0.62 -7.25 -10.77
CA GLU A 34 0.45 -7.94 -11.49
C GLU A 34 0.54 -9.41 -11.07
N LEU A 35 0.48 -9.71 -9.77
CA LEU A 35 0.54 -11.07 -9.24
C LEU A 35 -0.63 -11.92 -9.74
N SER A 36 -1.85 -11.40 -9.65
CA SER A 36 -3.04 -12.09 -10.14
C SER A 36 -2.97 -12.34 -11.65
N THR A 37 -2.51 -11.35 -12.42
CA THR A 37 -2.38 -11.45 -13.89
C THR A 37 -1.29 -12.42 -14.32
N LEU A 38 -0.09 -12.33 -13.73
CA LEU A 38 1.07 -13.11 -14.14
C LEU A 38 0.99 -14.57 -13.70
N CYS A 39 0.41 -14.82 -12.52
CA CYS A 39 0.31 -16.17 -11.98
C CYS A 39 -1.06 -16.82 -12.25
N GLY A 40 -2.02 -16.08 -12.81
CA GLY A 40 -3.38 -16.58 -13.06
C GLY A 40 -4.12 -16.97 -11.77
N ILE A 41 -3.83 -16.30 -10.66
CA ILE A 41 -4.41 -16.62 -9.34
C ILE A 41 -5.50 -15.61 -8.96
N ASN A 42 -6.51 -16.11 -8.24
CA ASN A 42 -7.48 -15.25 -7.57
C ASN A 42 -6.84 -14.67 -6.30
N ALA A 43 -6.84 -13.35 -6.19
CA ALA A 43 -6.20 -12.66 -5.09
C ALA A 43 -7.04 -11.43 -4.70
N CYS A 44 -7.05 -11.05 -3.43
CA CYS A 44 -7.72 -9.83 -2.96
C CYS A 44 -6.91 -9.11 -1.86
N ALA A 45 -7.09 -7.79 -1.77
CA ALA A 45 -6.46 -6.92 -0.80
C ALA A 45 -7.49 -5.96 -0.20
N ILE A 46 -7.42 -5.76 1.12
CA ILE A 46 -8.27 -4.83 1.87
C ILE A 46 -7.35 -3.95 2.71
N MET A 47 -7.49 -2.63 2.61
CA MET A 47 -6.63 -1.67 3.31
C MET A 47 -7.46 -0.66 4.10
N TYR A 48 -7.33 -0.73 5.43
CA TYR A 48 -7.87 0.27 6.34
C TYR A 48 -6.83 1.33 6.64
N SER A 49 -7.27 2.59 6.71
CA SER A 49 -6.40 3.71 7.01
C SER A 49 -7.15 4.83 7.71
N PRO A 50 -6.57 5.45 8.75
CA PRO A 50 -7.14 6.66 9.35
C PRO A 50 -7.03 7.89 8.44
N TYR A 51 -6.37 7.77 7.28
CA TYR A 51 -6.12 8.87 6.35
C TYR A 51 -7.11 8.95 5.20
N GLU A 52 -7.87 7.89 4.97
CA GLU A 52 -8.84 7.77 3.90
C GLU A 52 -10.21 7.55 4.53
N SER A 53 -11.24 8.22 4.02
CA SER A 53 -12.62 8.05 4.50
C SER A 53 -13.26 6.77 3.99
N GLN A 54 -12.75 6.22 2.89
CA GLN A 54 -13.25 5.01 2.25
C GLN A 54 -12.28 3.85 2.46
N LEU A 55 -12.85 2.65 2.60
CA LEU A 55 -12.12 1.40 2.60
C LEU A 55 -11.57 1.13 1.20
N GLU A 56 -10.28 0.88 1.08
CA GLU A 56 -9.70 0.52 -0.21
C GLU A 56 -9.69 -1.01 -0.37
N VAL A 57 -10.39 -1.49 -1.39
CA VAL A 57 -10.57 -2.91 -1.69
C VAL A 57 -10.15 -3.17 -3.13
N TRP A 58 -9.45 -4.28 -3.34
CA TRP A 58 -9.11 -4.79 -4.67
C TRP A 58 -9.23 -6.32 -4.68
N PRO A 59 -9.71 -6.97 -5.75
CA PRO A 59 -10.43 -6.38 -6.89
C PRO A 59 -11.83 -5.92 -6.42
N SER A 60 -12.26 -4.76 -6.90
CA SER A 60 -13.60 -4.18 -6.64
C SER A 60 -14.57 -4.52 -7.76
#